data_AF-A0A6L7A7C9-F1
#
_entry.id   AF-A0A6L7A7C9-F1
#
_cell.length_a   1.000
_cell.length_b   1.000
_cell.length_c   1.000
_cell.angle_alpha   90.00
_cell.angle_beta   90.00
_cell.angle_gamma   90.00
#
_symmetry.space_group_name_H-M   'P 1'
#
loop_
_entity.id
_entity.type
_entity.pdbx_description
1 polymer ?
#
loop_
_entity_poly.entity_id
_entity_poly.type
_entity_poly.pdbx_seq_one_letter_code
_entity_poly.pdbx_strand_id
1 'polypeptide(L)'
;GTLIMQIGDGGVVVDFGHGLQLPLTPMVGEYANMTHFITDEDAVSRLETFTSTERVHKVAAFTDGIQRLALNMLDNSPHVPFFTPFFNGLASATQEQLDLLPELLKQFLSSPAVNERTDDDKTLALALWLP
;
A
#
# COMPACT_ATOMS: atom_id res chain seq x y z
N GLY A 1 12.45 -12.05 9.22
CA GLY A 1 13.03 -11.84 7.89
C GLY A 1 11.91 -11.50 6.95
N THR A 2 12.07 -10.42 6.20
CA THR A 2 11.10 -9.91 5.23
C THR A 2 11.85 -9.57 3.94
N LEU A 3 11.26 -9.98 2.81
CA LEU A 3 11.66 -9.58 1.47
C LEU A 3 10.47 -8.83 0.85
N ILE A 4 10.72 -7.65 0.30
CA ILE A 4 9.76 -6.85 -0.45
C ILE A 4 10.36 -6.64 -1.84
N MET A 5 9.53 -6.78 -2.86
CA MET A 5 9.90 -6.65 -4.25
C MET A 5 8.86 -5.78 -4.94
N GLN A 6 9.30 -4.83 -5.76
CA GLN A 6 8.41 -3.91 -6.44
C GLN A 6 8.85 -3.67 -7.88
N ILE A 7 7.87 -3.66 -8.78
CA ILE A 7 7.94 -3.09 -10.12
C ILE A 7 6.66 -2.27 -10.30
N GLY A 8 6.79 -1.07 -10.88
CA GLY A 8 5.69 -0.16 -11.12
C GLY A 8 5.55 0.95 -10.07
N ASP A 9 4.45 1.68 -10.21
CA ASP A 9 4.07 2.92 -9.51
C ASP A 9 3.12 2.68 -8.32
N GLY A 10 2.77 1.43 -8.04
CA GLY A 10 2.17 1.04 -6.77
C GLY A 10 3.13 1.20 -5.59
N GLY A 11 2.63 1.03 -4.37
CA GLY A 11 3.43 1.15 -3.16
C GLY A 11 3.14 0.06 -2.14
N VAL A 12 4.17 -0.27 -1.34
CA VAL A 12 4.08 -1.20 -0.21
C VAL A 12 4.54 -0.51 1.07
N VAL A 13 3.59 -0.22 1.96
CA VAL A 13 3.86 0.32 3.30
C VAL A 13 3.90 -0.81 4.32
N VAL A 14 4.88 -0.78 5.21
CA VAL A 14 5.09 -1.79 6.24
C VAL A 14 5.36 -1.19 7.62
N ASP A 15 5.05 -1.94 8.68
CA ASP A 15 5.45 -1.65 10.05
C ASP A 15 6.21 -2.85 10.62
N PHE A 16 7.47 -2.65 11.02
CA PHE A 16 8.30 -3.66 11.70
C PHE A 16 8.24 -3.54 13.23
N GLY A 17 7.32 -2.73 13.77
CA GLY A 17 7.12 -2.52 15.21
C GLY A 17 7.61 -1.15 15.71
N HIS A 18 8.11 -0.31 14.81
CA HIS A 18 8.65 1.02 15.10
C HIS A 18 8.00 2.13 14.25
N GLY A 19 6.87 1.83 13.58
CA GLY A 19 6.12 2.78 12.78
C GLY A 19 6.06 2.40 11.30
N LEU A 20 5.11 3.02 10.60
CA LEU A 20 4.91 2.80 9.16
C LEU A 20 6.05 3.42 8.37
N GLN A 21 6.58 2.66 7.43
CA GLN A 21 7.60 3.08 6.48
C GLN A 21 7.26 2.59 5.07
N LEU A 22 7.82 3.27 4.07
CA LEU A 22 7.75 2.91 2.65
C LEU A 22 9.13 2.42 2.23
N PRO A 23 9.40 1.10 2.22
CA PRO A 23 10.76 0.59 2.00
C PRO A 23 11.26 0.77 0.58
N LEU A 24 10.35 0.80 -0.40
CA LEU A 24 10.62 0.99 -1.82
C LEU A 24 9.76 2.14 -2.33
N THR A 25 10.40 3.16 -2.92
CA THR A 25 9.68 4.29 -3.52
C THR A 25 8.97 3.81 -4.79
N PRO A 26 7.67 4.13 -4.97
CA PRO A 26 6.95 3.93 -6.23
C PRO A 26 7.75 4.42 -7.44
N MET A 27 7.81 3.61 -8.49
CA MET A 27 8.52 3.99 -9.71
C MET A 27 7.69 5.04 -10.44
N VAL A 28 8.12 6.29 -10.42
CA VAL A 28 7.50 7.34 -11.22
C VAL A 28 8.20 7.35 -12.57
N GLY A 29 7.46 7.03 -13.64
CA GLY A 29 7.99 7.11 -15.00
C GLY A 29 8.41 8.54 -15.39
N GLU A 30 9.22 8.65 -16.44
CA GLU A 30 9.68 9.94 -17.01
C GLU A 30 8.52 10.84 -17.48
N TYR A 31 7.37 10.22 -17.77
CA TYR A 31 6.10 10.87 -18.06
C TYR A 31 5.03 10.39 -17.08
N ALA A 32 4.10 11.27 -16.70
CA ALA A 32 2.85 10.85 -16.10
C ALA A 32 2.20 9.83 -17.05
N ASN A 33 1.90 8.62 -16.57
CA ASN A 33 1.35 7.45 -17.29
C ASN A 33 2.36 6.47 -17.92
N MET A 34 3.65 6.53 -17.57
CA MET A 34 4.59 5.44 -17.91
C MET A 34 4.74 4.48 -16.74
N THR A 35 4.06 3.34 -16.82
CA THR A 35 4.15 2.26 -15.84
C THR A 35 5.10 1.17 -16.35
N HIS A 36 5.93 0.65 -15.45
CA HIS A 36 6.80 -0.49 -15.71
C HIS A 36 6.05 -1.77 -15.36
N PHE A 37 6.07 -2.76 -16.26
CA PHE A 37 5.35 -4.02 -16.06
C PHE A 37 6.32 -5.17 -15.76
N ILE A 38 5.86 -6.12 -14.95
CA ILE A 38 6.59 -7.37 -14.66
C ILE A 38 6.83 -8.22 -15.92
N THR A 39 6.08 -7.97 -16.99
CA THR A 39 6.16 -8.65 -18.28
C THR A 39 7.11 -7.96 -19.26
N ASP A 40 7.64 -6.79 -18.93
CA ASP A 40 8.59 -6.07 -19.79
C ASP A 40 9.90 -6.88 -19.91
N GLU A 41 10.55 -6.80 -21.07
CA GLU A 41 11.82 -7.50 -21.31
C GLU A 41 12.90 -7.13 -20.30
N ASP A 42 12.85 -5.91 -19.77
CA ASP A 42 13.79 -5.37 -18.79
C ASP A 42 13.27 -5.40 -17.34
N ALA A 43 12.16 -6.09 -17.07
CA ALA A 43 11.53 -6.16 -15.73
C ALA A 43 12.51 -6.57 -14.63
N VAL A 44 13.34 -7.60 -14.86
CA VAL A 44 14.34 -8.06 -13.87
C VAL A 44 15.37 -6.97 -13.56
N SER A 45 15.73 -6.14 -14.55
CA SER A 45 16.69 -5.05 -14.35
C SER A 45 16.10 -3.87 -13.58
N ARG A 46 14.77 -3.73 -13.60
CA ARG A 46 14.01 -2.68 -12.89
C ARG A 46 13.52 -3.12 -11.51
N LEU A 47 13.58 -4.42 -11.20
CA LEU A 47 13.09 -4.97 -9.94
C LEU A 47 13.82 -4.32 -8.76
N GLU A 48 13.09 -3.54 -7.98
CA GLU A 48 13.58 -3.00 -6.72
C GLU A 48 13.29 -3.99 -5.60
N THR A 49 14.25 -4.16 -4.70
CA THR A 49 14.13 -5.11 -3.59
C THR A 49 14.58 -4.50 -2.28
N PHE A 50 13.84 -4.83 -1.21
CA PHE A 50 14.20 -4.48 0.15
C PHE A 50 14.22 -5.75 0.99
N THR A 51 15.26 -5.89 1.81
CA THR A 51 15.39 -7.01 2.74
C THR A 51 15.62 -6.52 4.16
N SER A 52 14.96 -7.18 5.11
CA SER A 52 15.19 -6.96 6.53
C SER A 52 15.23 -8.30 7.27
N THR A 53 16.03 -8.37 8.33
CA THR A 53 16.04 -9.53 9.24
C THR A 53 14.82 -9.53 10.16
N GLU A 54 14.19 -8.37 10.34
CA GLU A 54 12.98 -8.17 11.14
C GLU A 54 11.75 -8.79 10.46
N ARG A 55 10.65 -8.92 11.22
CA ARG A 55 9.36 -9.41 10.71
C ARG A 55 8.42 -8.23 10.59
N VAL A 56 7.74 -8.12 9.46
CA VAL A 56 6.66 -7.14 9.32
C VAL A 56 5.44 -7.55 10.14
N HIS A 57 4.91 -6.60 10.90
CA HIS A 57 3.68 -6.72 11.67
C HIS A 57 2.46 -6.21 10.91
N LYS A 58 2.60 -5.16 10.11
CA LYS A 58 1.52 -4.58 9.28
C LYS A 58 2.00 -4.38 7.86
N VAL A 59 1.21 -4.77 6.87
CA VAL A 59 1.47 -4.52 5.45
C VAL A 59 0.26 -3.85 4.83
N ALA A 60 0.49 -2.84 4.00
CA ALA A 60 -0.47 -2.29 3.06
C ALA A 60 0.16 -2.20 1.68
N ALA A 61 -0.42 -2.87 0.68
CA ALA A 61 -0.03 -2.74 -0.72
C ALA A 61 -1.15 -2.05 -1.49
N PHE A 62 -0.80 -1.09 -2.35
CA PHE A 62 -1.78 -0.26 -3.06
C PHE A 62 -1.36 0.10 -4.48
N THR A 63 -2.34 0.42 -5.31
CA THR A 63 -2.13 1.04 -6.63
C THR A 63 -1.97 2.56 -6.51
N ASP A 64 -1.35 3.15 -7.51
CA ASP A 64 -1.15 4.60 -7.68
C ASP A 64 -2.47 5.41 -7.55
N GLY A 65 -3.61 4.83 -7.94
CA GLY A 65 -4.94 5.41 -7.77
C GLY A 65 -5.31 5.82 -6.33
N ILE A 66 -4.62 5.36 -5.29
CA ILE A 66 -4.75 5.90 -3.92
C ILE A 66 -3.46 6.47 -3.33
N GLN A 67 -2.39 6.58 -4.11
CA GLN A 67 -1.08 7.02 -3.63
C GLN A 67 -1.13 8.42 -3.01
N ARG A 68 -1.90 9.36 -3.59
CA ARG A 68 -2.06 10.73 -3.04
C ARG A 68 -2.79 10.79 -1.70
N LEU A 69 -3.53 9.73 -1.35
CA LEU A 69 -4.19 9.59 -0.05
C LEU A 69 -3.28 8.86 0.95
N ALA A 70 -2.51 7.90 0.44
CA ALA A 70 -1.68 6.98 1.20
C ALA A 70 -0.30 7.54 1.54
N LEU A 71 0.28 8.42 0.72
CA LEU A 71 1.62 8.97 0.90
C LEU A 71 1.61 10.49 0.99
N ASN A 72 2.58 11.04 1.73
CA ASN A 72 2.96 12.43 1.61
C ASN A 72 3.85 12.59 0.36
N MET A 73 3.35 13.30 -0.65
CA MET A 73 4.03 13.43 -1.95
C MET A 73 5.34 14.25 -1.90
N LEU A 74 5.60 14.97 -0.80
CA LEU A 74 6.83 15.75 -0.66
C LEU A 74 8.05 14.89 -0.33
N ASP A 75 7.85 13.84 0.47
CA ASP A 75 8.92 13.01 1.02
C ASP A 75 8.69 11.50 0.87
N ASN A 76 7.59 11.10 0.21
CA ASN A 76 7.13 9.72 0.07
C ASN A 76 6.94 8.98 1.41
N SER A 77 6.75 9.71 2.52
CA SER A 77 6.45 9.08 3.80
C SER A 77 5.00 8.56 3.82
N PRO A 78 4.72 7.44 4.51
CA PRO A 78 3.35 6.97 4.68
C PRO A 78 2.51 8.01 5.43
N HIS A 79 1.35 8.34 4.88
CA HIS A 79 0.37 9.17 5.56
C HIS A 79 -0.34 8.34 6.64
N VAL A 80 0.25 8.29 7.84
CA VAL A 80 -0.20 7.46 8.97
C VAL A 80 -1.72 7.55 9.25
N PRO A 81 -2.36 8.75 9.24
CA PRO A 81 -3.81 8.86 9.42
C PRO A 81 -4.66 8.10 8.40
N PHE A 82 -4.18 7.90 7.16
CA PHE A 82 -4.87 7.08 6.17
C PHE A 82 -4.88 5.61 6.57
N PHE A 83 -3.76 5.07 7.04
CA PHE A 83 -3.62 3.65 7.36
C PHE A 83 -4.18 3.25 8.74
N THR A 84 -4.17 4.18 9.68
CA THR A 84 -4.51 3.92 11.10
C THR A 84 -5.90 3.28 11.28
N PRO A 85 -6.98 3.77 10.65
CA PRO A 85 -8.30 3.16 10.79
C PRO A 85 -8.34 1.71 10.31
N PHE A 86 -7.64 1.39 9.22
CA PHE A 86 -7.63 0.04 8.64
C PHE A 86 -6.92 -0.96 9.55
N PHE A 87 -5.73 -0.61 10.04
CA PHE A 87 -4.98 -1.50 10.93
C PHE A 87 -5.66 -1.64 12.29
N ASN A 88 -6.27 -0.59 12.81
CA ASN A 88 -7.07 -0.68 14.04
C ASN A 88 -8.28 -1.58 13.85
N GLY A 89 -9.01 -1.42 12.74
CA GLY A 89 -10.14 -2.28 12.38
C GLY A 89 -9.75 -3.76 12.28
N LEU A 90 -8.64 -4.06 11.59
CA LEU A 90 -8.12 -5.42 11.49
C LEU A 90 -7.69 -6.00 12.84
N ALA A 91 -7.09 -5.19 13.71
CA ALA A 91 -6.61 -5.65 15.01
C ALA A 91 -7.73 -5.89 16.03
N SER A 92 -8.85 -5.17 15.93
CA SER A 92 -9.96 -5.25 16.89
C SER A 92 -11.16 -6.09 16.41
N ALA A 93 -11.18 -6.50 15.14
CA ALA A 93 -12.33 -7.20 14.56
C ALA A 93 -12.51 -8.60 15.16
N THR A 94 -13.76 -8.95 15.47
CA THR A 94 -14.15 -10.35 15.67
C THR A 94 -14.16 -11.11 14.36
N GLN A 95 -14.25 -12.44 14.40
CA GLN A 95 -14.30 -13.26 13.19
C GLN A 95 -15.48 -12.86 12.28
N GLU A 96 -16.65 -12.56 12.85
CA GLU A 96 -17.82 -12.12 12.09
C GLU A 96 -17.62 -10.73 11.47
N GLN A 97 -16.85 -9.86 12.13
CA GLN A 97 -16.54 -8.52 11.61
C GLN A 97 -15.48 -8.58 10.49
N LEU A 98 -14.53 -9.51 10.56
CA LEU A 98 -13.52 -9.72 9.51
C LEU A 98 -14.15 -9.99 8.15
N ASP A 99 -15.25 -10.76 8.11
CA ASP A 99 -15.99 -11.07 6.88
C ASP A 99 -16.65 -9.83 6.26
N LEU A 100 -16.90 -8.78 7.05
CA LEU A 100 -17.50 -7.52 6.60
C LEU A 100 -16.45 -6.49 6.12
N LEU A 101 -15.20 -6.60 6.58
CA LEU A 101 -14.15 -5.63 6.28
C LEU A 101 -13.90 -5.43 4.77
N PRO A 102 -13.91 -6.46 3.91
CA PRO A 102 -13.73 -6.27 2.47
C PRO A 102 -14.79 -5.36 1.86
N GLU A 103 -16.06 -5.50 2.26
CA GLU A 103 -17.13 -4.64 1.73
C GLU A 103 -17.08 -3.23 2.29
N LEU A 104 -16.74 -3.06 3.58
CA LEU A 104 -16.51 -1.74 4.15
C LEU A 104 -15.34 -1.02 3.48
N LEU A 105 -14.26 -1.74 3.14
CA LEU A 105 -13.14 -1.20 2.39
C LEU A 105 -13.56 -0.76 0.98
N LYS A 106 -14.33 -1.58 0.26
CA LYS A 106 -14.86 -1.21 -1.07
C LYS A 106 -15.76 0.03 -0.99
N GLN A 107 -16.63 0.11 0.02
CA GLN A 107 -17.49 1.29 0.25
C GLN A 107 -16.66 2.54 0.53
N PHE A 108 -15.62 2.43 1.36
CA PHE A 108 -14.70 3.54 1.63
C PHE A 108 -13.99 4.00 0.35
N LEU A 109 -13.39 3.07 -0.41
CA LEU A 109 -12.69 3.39 -1.65
C LEU A 109 -13.62 3.98 -2.72
N SER A 110 -14.91 3.61 -2.69
CA SER A 110 -15.96 4.16 -3.57
C SER A 110 -16.62 5.43 -3.05
N SER A 111 -16.20 5.94 -1.89
CA SER A 111 -16.87 7.10 -1.27
C SER A 111 -16.60 8.40 -2.04
N PRO A 112 -17.52 9.39 -1.98
CA PRO A 112 -17.31 10.69 -2.62
C PRO A 112 -15.99 11.36 -2.19
N ALA A 113 -15.65 11.29 -0.90
CA ALA A 113 -14.44 11.88 -0.36
C ALA A 113 -13.14 11.27 -0.93
N VAL A 114 -13.19 10.01 -1.37
CA VAL A 114 -12.07 9.35 -2.06
C VAL A 114 -12.12 9.70 -3.55
N ASN A 115 -13.25 9.50 -4.22
CA ASN A 115 -13.41 9.75 -5.66
C ASN A 115 -13.22 11.21 -6.08
N GLU A 116 -13.48 12.19 -5.20
CA GLU A 116 -13.18 13.61 -5.49
C GLU A 116 -11.67 13.90 -5.57
N ARG A 117 -10.83 13.00 -5.06
CA ARG A 117 -9.36 13.17 -4.96
C ARG A 117 -8.57 12.25 -5.89
N THR A 118 -9.26 11.32 -6.56
CA THR A 118 -8.65 10.37 -7.49
C THR A 118 -9.63 9.95 -8.57
N ASP A 119 -9.15 9.94 -9.80
CA ASP A 119 -9.87 9.59 -11.03
C ASP A 119 -9.55 8.18 -11.54
N ASP A 120 -8.63 7.46 -10.89
CA ASP A 120 -8.15 6.15 -11.32
C ASP A 120 -8.73 4.97 -10.50
N ASP A 121 -8.45 3.75 -10.94
CA ASP A 121 -8.80 2.50 -10.28
C ASP A 121 -8.05 2.33 -8.95
N LYS A 122 -8.80 2.00 -7.90
CA LYS A 122 -8.33 1.99 -6.52
C LYS A 122 -8.23 0.58 -5.98
N THR A 123 -7.02 0.16 -5.62
CA THR A 123 -6.79 -1.10 -4.93
C THR A 123 -6.02 -0.87 -3.64
N LEU A 124 -6.46 -1.51 -2.55
CA LEU A 124 -5.77 -1.58 -1.28
C LEU A 124 -5.85 -3.02 -0.75
N ALA A 125 -4.69 -3.64 -0.53
CA ALA A 125 -4.56 -4.92 0.15
C ALA A 125 -3.87 -4.71 1.49
N LEU A 126 -4.41 -5.30 2.56
CA LEU A 126 -3.94 -5.11 3.93
C LEU A 126 -3.68 -6.46 4.58
N ALA A 127 -2.63 -6.54 5.39
CA ALA A 127 -2.36 -7.71 6.22
C ALA A 127 -1.81 -7.28 7.58
N LEU A 128 -2.18 -8.04 8.61
CA LEU A 128 -1.70 -7.88 9.98
C LEU A 128 -1.18 -9.24 10.47
N TRP A 129 0.03 -9.26 11.00
CA TRP A 129 0.56 -10.40 11.73
C TRP A 129 0.11 -10.32 13.19
N LEU A 130 -0.77 -11.23 13.59
CA LEU A 130 -1.14 -11.43 15.00
C LEU A 130 -0.17 -12.44 15.63
N PRO A 131 0.46 -12.12 16.77
CA PRO A 131 1.31 -13.05 17.49
C PRO A 131 0.54 -14.23 18.11
#